data_AF-A0A3M3AQR8-F1
#
_entry.id   AF-A0A3M3AQR8-F1
#
_cell.length_a   1.000
_cell.length_b   1.000
_cell.length_c   1.000
_cell.angle_alpha   90.00
_cell.angle_beta   90.00
_cell.angle_gamma   90.00
#
_symmetry.space_group_name_H-M   'P 1'
#
loop_
_entity.id
_entity.type
_entity.pdbx_description
1 polymer ?
#
loop_
_entity_poly.entity_id
_entity_poly.type
_entity_poly.pdbx_seq_one_letter_code
_entity_poly.pdbx_strand_id
1 'polypeptide(L)'
;AGLGELADGLFNDPSLTPDAEAARFVDAEKGVADVKAALEGAKYILMERFAEDASLLDKLRSFLKQEAVISARVVPGKEEEGSKFRDYFEHDEPLKSMPSHQ
;
A
#
# COMPACT_ATOMS: atom_id res chain seq x y z
N ALA A 1 -20.44 -10.05 5.84
CA ALA A 1 -20.98 -9.27 4.70
C ALA A 1 -20.91 -9.99 3.35
N GLY A 2 -20.19 -11.12 3.17
CA GLY A 2 -20.17 -11.83 1.88
C GLY A 2 -19.33 -11.16 0.77
N LEU A 3 -18.63 -10.07 1.09
CA LEU A 3 -17.82 -9.28 0.13
C LEU A 3 -16.62 -10.02 -0.47
N GLY A 4 -16.29 -11.23 0.03
CA GLY A 4 -15.28 -12.08 -0.59
C GLY A 4 -15.67 -12.52 -2.00
N GLU A 5 -16.96 -12.82 -2.23
CA GLU A 5 -17.45 -13.17 -3.57
C GLU A 5 -17.35 -11.98 -4.54
N LEU A 6 -17.67 -10.77 -4.07
CA LEU A 6 -17.49 -9.53 -4.83
C LEU A 6 -16.00 -9.30 -5.18
N ALA A 7 -15.11 -9.48 -4.20
CA ALA A 7 -13.67 -9.34 -4.38
C ALA A 7 -13.13 -10.35 -5.42
N ASP A 8 -13.52 -11.62 -5.31
CA ASP A 8 -13.10 -12.67 -6.22
C ASP A 8 -13.67 -12.47 -7.62
N GLY A 9 -14.94 -12.08 -7.74
CA GLY A 9 -15.58 -11.80 -9.04
C GLY A 9 -14.86 -10.70 -9.81
N LEU A 10 -14.62 -9.55 -9.17
CA LEU A 10 -13.94 -8.41 -9.80
C LEU A 10 -12.45 -8.69 -10.08
N PHE A 11 -11.79 -9.50 -9.24
CA PHE A 11 -10.40 -9.88 -9.47
C PHE A 11 -10.25 -10.85 -10.66
N ASN A 12 -11.17 -11.81 -10.80
CA ASN A 12 -11.09 -12.84 -11.83
C ASN A 12 -11.61 -12.38 -13.21
N ASP A 13 -12.52 -11.41 -13.26
CA ASP A 13 -13.05 -10.86 -14.50
C ASP A 13 -13.05 -9.32 -14.50
N PRO A 14 -12.00 -8.70 -15.07
CA PRO A 14 -11.90 -7.24 -15.19
C PRO A 14 -12.92 -6.59 -16.14
N SER A 15 -13.73 -7.38 -16.87
CA SER A 15 -14.77 -6.84 -17.75
C SER A 15 -16.07 -6.48 -17.01
N LEU A 16 -16.23 -6.96 -15.77
CA LEU A 16 -17.36 -6.65 -14.92
C LEU A 16 -17.38 -5.15 -14.54
N THR A 17 -18.57 -4.59 -14.39
CA THR A 17 -18.74 -3.22 -13.90
C THR A 17 -18.77 -3.22 -12.37
N PRO A 18 -17.77 -2.65 -11.66
CA PRO A 18 -17.66 -2.76 -10.20
C PRO A 18 -18.90 -2.28 -9.44
N ASP A 19 -19.45 -1.11 -9.81
CA ASP A 19 -20.64 -0.56 -9.18
C ASP A 19 -21.88 -1.45 -9.35
N ALA A 20 -22.02 -2.09 -10.52
CA ALA A 20 -23.16 -2.96 -10.83
C ALA A 20 -23.10 -4.26 -10.02
N GLU A 21 -21.92 -4.88 -9.92
CA GLU A 21 -21.74 -6.09 -9.11
C GLU A 21 -21.88 -5.79 -7.62
N ALA A 22 -21.32 -4.68 -7.14
CA ALA A 22 -21.34 -4.29 -5.74
C ALA A 22 -22.75 -3.96 -5.22
N ALA A 23 -23.67 -3.50 -6.07
CA ALA A 23 -25.06 -3.23 -5.71
C ALA A 23 -25.75 -4.44 -5.08
N ARG A 24 -25.36 -5.67 -5.45
CA ARG A 24 -25.92 -6.93 -4.93
C ARG A 24 -25.51 -7.24 -3.50
N PHE A 25 -24.49 -6.55 -2.98
CA PHE A 25 -23.90 -6.78 -1.67
C PHE A 25 -24.20 -5.66 -0.66
N VAL A 26 -25.02 -4.67 -1.03
CA VAL A 26 -25.48 -3.62 -0.12
C VAL A 26 -26.45 -4.22 0.89
N ASP A 27 -26.08 -4.13 2.15
CA ASP A 27 -26.82 -4.68 3.29
C ASP A 27 -26.44 -3.88 4.54
N ALA A 28 -27.27 -2.89 4.87
CA ALA A 28 -27.04 -2.00 5.99
C ALA A 28 -27.03 -2.73 7.34
N GLU A 29 -27.79 -3.82 7.48
CA GLU A 29 -27.80 -4.65 8.70
C GLU A 29 -26.48 -5.39 8.89
N LYS A 30 -25.78 -5.70 7.80
CA LYS A 30 -24.43 -6.29 7.80
C LYS A 30 -23.30 -5.25 7.78
N GLY A 31 -23.62 -3.96 7.97
CA GLY A 31 -22.64 -2.86 7.99
C GLY A 31 -22.18 -2.40 6.61
N VAL A 32 -22.87 -2.80 5.53
CA VAL A 32 -22.57 -2.37 4.16
C VAL A 32 -23.66 -1.41 3.70
N ALA A 33 -23.51 -0.13 4.06
CA ALA A 33 -24.56 0.87 3.91
C ALA A 33 -24.86 1.25 2.44
N ASP A 34 -23.87 1.16 1.57
CA ASP A 34 -23.98 1.55 0.16
C ASP A 34 -22.97 0.81 -0.73
N VAL A 35 -23.04 1.04 -2.03
CA VAL A 35 -22.14 0.46 -3.05
C VAL A 35 -20.68 0.79 -2.74
N LYS A 36 -20.41 2.00 -2.26
CA LYS A 36 -19.05 2.46 -1.93
C LYS A 36 -18.48 1.63 -0.77
N ALA A 37 -19.25 1.40 0.28
CA ALA A 37 -18.86 0.57 1.40
C ALA A 37 -18.60 -0.89 0.97
N ALA A 38 -19.40 -1.43 0.04
CA ALA A 38 -19.20 -2.77 -0.50
C ALA A 38 -17.87 -2.88 -1.27
N LEU A 39 -17.61 -1.93 -2.17
CA LEU A 39 -16.36 -1.86 -2.93
C LEU A 39 -15.14 -1.61 -2.04
N GLU A 40 -15.29 -0.79 -1.00
CA GLU A 40 -14.23 -0.55 -0.03
C GLU A 40 -13.88 -1.82 0.74
N GLY A 41 -14.88 -2.58 1.21
CA GLY A 41 -14.65 -3.87 1.84
C GLY A 41 -14.00 -4.89 0.90
N ALA A 42 -14.47 -5.00 -0.35
CA ALA A 42 -13.84 -5.87 -1.35
C ALA A 42 -12.39 -5.46 -1.65
N LYS A 43 -12.10 -4.16 -1.71
CA LYS A 43 -10.75 -3.60 -1.86
C LYS A 43 -9.84 -4.02 -0.71
N TYR A 44 -10.29 -3.90 0.55
CA TYR A 44 -9.50 -4.33 1.71
C TYR A 44 -9.19 -5.83 1.68
N ILE A 45 -10.17 -6.67 1.29
CA ILE A 45 -9.96 -8.11 1.13
C ILE A 45 -8.82 -8.41 0.14
N LEU A 46 -8.80 -7.73 -1.02
CA LEU A 46 -7.73 -7.91 -2.01
C LEU A 46 -6.40 -7.31 -1.53
N MET A 47 -6.42 -6.16 -0.84
CA MET A 47 -5.23 -5.54 -0.27
C MET A 47 -4.55 -6.46 0.74
N GLU A 48 -5.30 -7.05 1.67
CA GLU A 48 -4.79 -8.01 2.65
C GLU A 48 -4.22 -9.25 1.94
N ARG A 49 -4.98 -9.82 0.99
CA ARG A 49 -4.52 -10.97 0.19
C ARG A 49 -3.19 -10.70 -0.51
N PHE A 50 -3.02 -9.52 -1.12
CA PHE A 50 -1.77 -9.17 -1.81
C PHE A 50 -0.63 -8.87 -0.83
N ALA A 51 -0.92 -8.24 0.30
CA ALA A 51 0.08 -7.91 1.31
C ALA A 51 0.64 -9.15 2.02
N GLU A 52 -0.09 -10.26 2.02
CA GLU A 52 0.29 -11.53 2.66
C GLU A 52 0.92 -12.56 1.69
N ASP A 53 0.99 -12.27 0.38
CA ASP A 53 1.60 -13.18 -0.58
C ASP A 53 3.13 -13.24 -0.39
N ALA A 54 3.62 -14.38 0.10
CA ALA A 54 5.03 -14.57 0.42
C ALA A 54 5.96 -14.42 -0.80
N SER A 55 5.52 -14.85 -1.98
CA SER A 55 6.35 -14.79 -3.21
C SER A 55 6.47 -13.35 -3.71
N LEU A 56 5.37 -12.60 -3.67
CA LEU A 56 5.32 -11.19 -3.98
C LEU A 56 6.17 -10.39 -2.99
N LEU A 57 6.03 -10.66 -1.69
CA LEU A 57 6.83 -10.02 -0.65
C LEU A 57 8.33 -10.25 -0.85
N ASP A 58 8.75 -11.48 -1.14
CA ASP A 58 10.16 -11.78 -1.40
C ASP A 58 10.69 -11.05 -2.64
N LYS A 59 9.92 -11.07 -3.74
CA LYS A 59 10.26 -10.37 -4.98
C LYS A 59 10.39 -8.86 -4.76
N LEU A 60 9.43 -8.24 -4.08
CA LEU A 60 9.44 -6.80 -3.80
C LEU A 60 10.58 -6.41 -2.85
N ARG A 61 10.85 -7.20 -1.80
CA ARG A 61 11.99 -6.94 -0.90
C ARG A 61 13.31 -7.04 -1.64
N SER A 62 13.47 -8.06 -2.49
CA SER A 62 14.67 -8.23 -3.31
C SER A 62 14.84 -7.07 -4.29
N PHE A 63 13.76 -6.65 -4.96
CA PHE A 63 13.77 -5.49 -5.84
C PHE A 63 14.18 -4.21 -5.09
N LEU A 64 13.53 -3.91 -3.96
CA LEU A 64 13.84 -2.71 -3.17
C LEU A 64 15.28 -2.73 -2.68
N LYS A 65 15.80 -3.88 -2.22
CA LYS A 65 17.22 -4.01 -1.84
C LYS A 65 18.18 -3.63 -2.95
N GLN A 66 17.83 -3.84 -4.22
CA GLN A 66 18.72 -3.57 -5.36
C GLN A 66 18.53 -2.18 -5.97
N GLU A 67 17.31 -1.67 -5.99
CA GLU A 67 16.94 -0.50 -6.79
C GLU A 67 16.45 0.69 -5.95
N ALA A 68 16.13 0.50 -4.66
CA ALA A 68 15.65 1.60 -3.83
C ALA A 68 16.75 2.62 -3.52
N VAL A 69 16.31 3.86 -3.32
CA VAL A 69 17.11 4.97 -2.82
C VAL A 69 16.64 5.25 -1.40
N ILE A 70 17.60 5.37 -0.47
CA ILE A 70 17.35 5.95 0.84
C ILE A 70 17.38 7.46 0.69
N SER A 71 16.38 8.12 1.26
CA SER A 71 16.24 9.58 1.24
C SER A 71 16.12 10.11 2.67
N ALA A 72 17.03 11.01 3.04
CA ALA A 72 16.99 11.76 4.28
C ALA A 72 16.60 13.21 3.99
N ARG A 73 15.64 13.73 4.76
CA ARG A 73 15.14 15.10 4.65
C ARG A 73 14.99 15.73 6.02
N VAL A 74 15.36 17.01 6.15
CA VAL A 74 15.08 17.77 7.37
C VAL A 74 13.59 17.99 7.52
N VAL A 75 13.09 17.83 8.74
CA VAL A 75 11.72 18.22 9.07
C VAL A 75 11.67 19.76 9.10
N PRO A 76 10.76 20.40 8.35
CA PRO A 76 10.70 21.86 8.30
C PRO A 76 10.63 22.50 9.69
N GLY A 77 11.46 23.51 9.94
CA GLY A 77 11.54 24.21 11.22
C GLY A 77 12.42 23.54 12.27
N LYS A 78 13.07 22.41 11.95
CA LYS A 78 14.04 21.73 12.83
C LYS A 78 15.49 21.86 12.36
N GLU A 79 15.81 22.82 11.50
CA GLU A 79 17.13 22.98 10.89
C GLU A 79 18.21 23.34 11.92
N GLU A 80 17.87 24.15 12.93
CA GLU A 80 18.79 24.52 14.02
C GLU A 80 19.00 23.35 15.01
N GLU A 81 17.90 22.74 15.47
CA GLU A 81 17.92 21.58 16.36
C GLU A 81 18.65 20.39 15.73
N GLY A 82 18.43 20.17 14.43
CA GLY A 82 19.03 19.12 13.64
C GLY A 82 20.42 19.45 13.08
N SER A 83 21.05 20.57 13.47
CA SER A 83 22.30 21.06 12.87
C SER A 83 23.44 20.03 12.83
N LYS A 84 23.47 19.05 13.74
CA LYS A 84 24.41 17.92 13.74
C LYS A 84 24.27 17.00 12.51
N PHE A 85 23.09 16.95 11.90
CA PHE A 85 22.74 16.10 10.75
C PHE A 85 22.63 16.90 9.46
N ARG A 86 23.23 18.11 9.40
CA ARG A 86 23.11 19.03 8.26
C ARG A 86 23.47 18.37 6.92
N ASP A 87 24.46 17.49 6.92
CA ASP A 87 24.90 16.75 5.72
C ASP A 87 23.80 15.83 5.15
N TYR A 88 22.77 15.50 5.95
CA TYR A 88 21.66 14.63 5.59
C TYR A 88 20.33 15.37 5.38
N PHE A 89 20.30 16.71 5.43
CA PHE A 89 19.06 17.48 5.30
C PHE A 89 18.41 17.33 3.92
N GLU A 90 19.20 17.00 2.90
CA GLU A 90 18.75 16.69 1.55
C GLU A 90 19.71 15.67 0.92
N HIS A 91 19.70 14.46 1.47
CA HIS A 91 20.60 13.38 1.03
C HIS A 91 19.81 12.23 0.42
N ASP A 92 20.29 11.75 -0.72
CA ASP A 92 19.77 10.59 -1.45
C ASP A 92 20.91 9.66 -1.83
N GLU A 93 20.78 8.37 -1.54
CA GLU A 93 21.76 7.37 -1.96
C GLU A 93 21.16 6.00 -2.24
N PRO A 94 21.79 5.16 -3.09
CA PRO A 94 21.31 3.81 -3.33
C PRO A 94 21.38 2.92 -2.07
N LEU A 95 20.26 2.29 -1.71
CA LEU A 95 20.17 1.39 -0.55
C LEU A 95 21.22 0.26 -0.60
N LYS A 96 21.48 -0.29 -1.78
CA LYS A 96 22.40 -1.42 -1.96
C LYS A 96 23.87 -1.13 -1.60
N SER A 97 24.27 0.14 -1.58
CA SER A 97 25.67 0.54 -1.39
C SER A 97 25.87 1.48 -0.19
N MET A 98 24.85 1.62 0.67
CA MET A 98 24.89 2.55 1.80
C MET A 98 25.99 2.16 2.81
N PRO A 99 26.89 3.09 3.20
CA PRO A 99 27.91 2.83 4.20
C PRO A 99 27.34 2.69 5.62
N SER A 100 27.89 1.79 6.44
CA SER A 100 27.39 1.55 7.81
C SER A 100 27.48 2.73 8.79
N HIS A 101 28.27 3.76 8.48
CA HIS A 101 28.50 4.90 9.38
C HIS A 101 27.63 6.12 9.07
N GLN A 102 26.87 6.06 7.96
CA GLN A 102 25.90 7.09 7.58
C GLN A 102 24.56 6.84 8.28
#